data_AF-A0A7Z1J3A4-F1
#
_entry.id   AF-A0A7Z1J3A4-F1
#
_cell.length_a   1.000
_cell.length_b   1.000
_cell.length_c   1.000
_cell.angle_alpha   90.00
_cell.angle_beta   90.00
_cell.angle_gamma   90.00
#
_symmetry.space_group_name_H-M   'P 1'
#
loop_
_entity.id
_entity.type
_entity.pdbx_description
1 polymer ?
#
loop_
_entity_poly.entity_id
_entity_poly.type
_entity_poly.pdbx_seq_one_letter_code
_entity_poly.pdbx_strand_id
1 'polypeptide(L)'
;MSTGLRFTLEVDGLPPDAFAVVSFHLNQSLSSLFSLDLSLVSQQFLSLEFQQILDKMAYLTIWQGDDVQRRVKGMVTWFELGENDKNQMLYSMKVCPPLWRTGLRQNFRIFQNEDIESILGTILQENGVTEWSPLFSEPHPSREFCVQYGETDYDFLCRMAAEEG
;
A
#
# COMPACT_ATOMS: atom_id res chain seq x y z
N MET A 1 32.99 3.95 3.22
CA MET A 1 31.74 3.59 3.90
C MET A 1 30.91 4.85 3.99
N SER A 2 29.67 4.81 3.49
CA SER A 2 28.80 5.97 3.58
C SER A 2 28.42 6.16 5.06
N THR A 3 28.48 7.38 5.59
CA THR A 3 28.16 7.66 7.01
C THR A 3 26.89 8.49 7.17
N GLY A 4 26.28 8.90 6.05
CA GLY A 4 25.12 9.79 6.01
C GLY A 4 23.79 9.04 5.97
N LEU A 5 22.73 9.77 6.35
CA LEU A 5 21.35 9.35 6.13
C LEU A 5 21.06 9.41 4.62
N ARG A 6 20.58 8.31 4.04
CA ARG A 6 20.18 8.24 2.63
C ARG A 6 18.81 7.57 2.47
N PHE A 7 18.12 7.93 1.40
CA PHE A 7 16.80 7.41 1.07
C PHE A 7 16.82 6.89 -0.37
N THR A 8 16.36 5.66 -0.57
CA THR A 8 16.26 5.06 -1.90
C THR A 8 14.85 4.59 -2.15
N LEU A 9 14.41 4.64 -3.41
CA LEU A 9 13.12 4.13 -3.84
C LEU A 9 13.34 3.12 -4.95
N GLU A 10 12.87 1.90 -4.74
CA GLU A 10 12.81 0.86 -5.76
C GLU A 10 11.35 0.63 -6.15
N VAL A 11 11.09 0.38 -7.43
CA VAL A 11 9.75 0.05 -7.95
C VAL A 11 9.87 -1.20 -8.80
N ASP A 12 8.99 -2.17 -8.56
CA ASP A 12 9.01 -3.45 -9.30
C ASP A 12 8.95 -3.21 -10.81
N GLY A 13 9.93 -3.78 -11.53
CA GLY A 13 10.04 -3.68 -12.99
C GLY A 13 10.83 -2.47 -13.49
N LEU A 14 11.33 -1.60 -12.61
CA LEU A 14 12.24 -0.51 -12.97
C LEU A 14 13.67 -0.75 -12.42
N PRO A 15 14.69 -0.10 -13.02
CA PRO A 15 16.03 -0.09 -12.45
C PRO A 15 16.05 0.47 -11.01
N PRO A 16 16.91 -0.03 -10.10
CA PRO A 16 16.97 0.44 -8.72
C PRO A 16 17.32 1.93 -8.55
N ASP A 17 17.93 2.54 -9.57
CA ASP A 17 18.34 3.92 -9.63
C ASP A 17 17.42 4.80 -10.52
N ALA A 18 16.24 4.29 -10.88
CA ALA A 18 15.29 4.99 -11.73
C ALA A 18 14.83 6.33 -11.16
N PHE A 19 14.74 6.42 -9.83
CA PHE A 19 14.33 7.61 -9.10
C PHE A 19 15.30 7.96 -7.97
N ALA A 20 15.59 9.25 -7.83
CA ALA A 20 16.16 9.80 -6.61
C ALA A 20 15.05 10.44 -5.77
N VAL A 21 15.05 10.17 -4.46
CA VAL A 21 14.06 10.70 -3.52
C VAL A 21 14.43 12.13 -3.13
N VAL A 22 13.56 13.09 -3.42
CA VAL A 22 13.73 14.50 -3.02
C VAL A 22 13.15 14.71 -1.63
N SER A 23 11.92 14.27 -1.41
CA SER A 23 11.23 14.35 -0.13
C SER A 23 10.16 13.26 -0.04
N PHE A 24 9.74 12.97 1.18
CA PHE A 24 8.62 12.08 1.41
C PHE A 24 7.87 12.46 2.69
N HIS A 25 6.59 12.09 2.74
CA HIS A 25 5.77 12.17 3.93
C HIS A 25 5.02 10.85 4.12
N LEU A 26 5.20 10.23 5.30
CA LEU A 26 4.54 8.98 5.65
C LEU A 26 3.51 9.24 6.74
N ASN A 27 2.23 9.10 6.40
CA ASN A 27 1.14 9.11 7.36
C ASN A 27 0.75 7.66 7.70
N GLN A 28 0.72 7.31 8.98
CA GLN A 28 0.33 5.98 9.44
C GLN A 28 -0.30 6.07 10.82
N SER A 29 -1.28 5.21 11.07
CA SER A 29 -1.91 5.03 12.37
C SER A 29 -2.36 3.59 12.52
N LEU A 30 -2.62 3.18 13.76
CA LEU A 30 -3.28 1.90 14.01
C LEU A 30 -4.67 1.91 13.36
N SER A 31 -5.08 0.78 12.79
CA SER A 31 -6.40 0.58 12.19
C SER A 31 -6.75 1.56 11.06
N SER A 32 -5.76 2.04 10.31
CA SER A 32 -5.98 2.81 9.08
C SER A 32 -4.93 2.48 8.04
N LEU A 33 -5.28 2.64 6.77
CA LEU A 33 -4.33 2.51 5.67
C LEU A 33 -3.29 3.63 5.77
N PHE A 34 -2.00 3.27 5.70
CA PHE A 34 -0.96 4.29 5.58
C PHE A 34 -1.01 4.96 4.21
N SER A 35 -0.49 6.18 4.12
CA SER A 35 -0.16 6.83 2.85
C SER A 35 1.28 7.32 2.87
N LEU A 36 2.02 7.01 1.81
CA LEU A 36 3.36 7.50 1.56
C LEU A 36 3.33 8.40 0.33
N ASP A 37 3.46 9.70 0.55
CA ASP A 37 3.58 10.71 -0.49
C ASP A 37 5.07 10.97 -0.77
N LEU A 38 5.47 10.92 -2.03
CA LEU A 38 6.85 11.00 -2.49
C LEU A 38 6.99 12.10 -3.55
N SER A 39 8.04 12.91 -3.43
CA SER A 39 8.55 13.75 -4.51
C SER A 39 9.88 13.18 -5.00
N LEU A 40 9.96 12.93 -6.30
CA LEU A 40 11.04 12.18 -6.92
C LEU A 40 11.60 12.94 -8.11
N VAL A 41 12.87 12.70 -8.43
CA VAL A 41 13.48 13.15 -9.68
C VAL A 41 14.07 11.98 -10.44
N SER A 42 14.00 12.04 -11.78
CA SER A 42 14.70 11.11 -12.66
C SER A 42 15.52 11.86 -13.71
N GLN A 43 16.75 11.39 -13.90
CA GLN A 43 17.64 11.85 -14.99
C GLN A 43 17.60 10.93 -16.21
N GLN A 44 17.17 9.68 -16.01
CA GLN A 44 17.21 8.62 -17.03
C GLN A 44 15.95 8.61 -17.89
N PHE A 45 14.82 9.03 -17.31
CA PHE A 45 13.54 8.97 -17.99
C PHE A 45 12.94 10.36 -18.15
N LEU A 46 12.96 10.86 -19.38
CA LEU A 46 12.25 12.10 -19.75
C LEU A 46 10.73 11.86 -19.89
N SER A 47 10.29 10.61 -20.04
CA SER A 47 8.89 10.20 -20.00
C SER A 47 8.77 8.70 -19.68
N LEU A 48 8.44 8.34 -18.44
CA LEU A 48 8.02 6.98 -18.09
C LEU A 48 6.57 6.75 -18.49
N GLU A 49 6.26 5.57 -19.03
CA GLU A 49 4.87 5.18 -19.25
C GLU A 49 4.21 4.83 -17.92
N PHE A 50 3.11 5.50 -17.58
CA PHE A 50 2.44 5.32 -16.29
C PHE A 50 2.02 3.87 -16.00
N GLN A 51 1.74 3.07 -17.03
CA GLN A 51 1.41 1.66 -16.90
C GLN A 51 2.57 0.81 -16.34
N GLN A 52 3.82 1.27 -16.49
CA GLN A 52 4.98 0.58 -15.93
C GLN A 52 5.10 0.77 -14.41
N ILE A 53 4.38 1.76 -13.84
CA ILE A 53 4.54 2.22 -12.46
C ILE A 53 3.29 1.97 -11.62
N LEU A 54 2.11 2.31 -12.15
CA LEU A 54 0.86 2.12 -11.43
C LEU A 54 0.65 0.64 -11.10
N ASP A 55 0.10 0.38 -9.92
CA ASP A 55 -0.19 -0.96 -9.39
C ASP A 55 1.05 -1.82 -9.06
N LYS A 56 2.27 -1.31 -9.30
CA LYS A 56 3.53 -1.96 -8.89
C LYS A 56 3.82 -1.76 -7.42
N MET A 57 4.58 -2.68 -6.82
CA MET A 57 5.12 -2.46 -5.48
C MET A 57 6.30 -1.47 -5.54
N ALA A 58 6.33 -0.58 -4.56
CA ALA A 58 7.37 0.38 -4.31
C ALA A 58 7.95 0.19 -2.90
N TYR A 59 9.25 0.40 -2.78
CA TYR A 59 10.01 0.17 -1.56
C TYR A 59 10.85 1.40 -1.24
N LEU A 60 10.36 2.23 -0.32
CA LEU A 60 11.17 3.30 0.26
C LEU A 60 12.06 2.69 1.35
N THR A 61 13.37 2.82 1.19
CA THR A 61 14.35 2.36 2.20
C THR A 61 15.09 3.55 2.81
N ILE A 62 15.09 3.61 4.14
CA ILE A 62 15.81 4.59 4.95
C ILE A 62 17.08 3.92 5.48
N TRP A 63 18.23 4.53 5.23
CA TRP A 63 19.53 3.97 5.58
C TRP A 63 20.33 4.94 6.45
N GLN A 64 21.09 4.41 7.41
CA GLN A 64 22.12 5.13 8.13
C GLN A 64 23.46 4.51 7.74
N GLY A 65 24.21 5.20 6.88
CA GLY A 65 25.35 4.60 6.22
C GLY A 65 24.95 3.38 5.39
N ASP A 66 25.56 2.23 5.67
CA ASP A 66 25.29 0.99 4.94
C ASP A 66 24.19 0.13 5.61
N ASP A 67 23.68 0.54 6.78
CA ASP A 67 22.65 -0.18 7.55
C ASP A 67 21.23 0.29 7.20
N VAL A 68 20.34 -0.66 6.89
CA VAL A 68 18.91 -0.39 6.71
C VAL A 68 18.25 -0.10 8.06
N GLN A 69 17.69 1.09 8.21
CA GLN A 69 16.96 1.50 9.42
C GLN A 69 15.47 1.18 9.31
N ARG A 70 14.88 1.37 8.13
CA ARG A 70 13.46 1.11 7.89
C ARG A 70 13.21 0.87 6.40
N ARG A 71 12.27 -0.03 6.11
CA ARG A 71 11.69 -0.18 4.78
C ARG A 71 10.19 0.01 4.85
N VAL A 72 9.65 0.79 3.92
CA VAL A 72 8.20 0.98 3.73
C VAL A 72 7.85 0.39 2.38
N LYS A 73 7.03 -0.67 2.40
CA LYS A 73 6.56 -1.39 1.22
C LYS A 73 5.09 -1.06 1.00
N GLY A 74 4.74 -0.72 -0.23
CA GLY A 74 3.34 -0.57 -0.64
C GLY A 74 3.19 -0.59 -2.14
N MET A 75 1.97 -0.41 -2.60
CA MET A 75 1.59 -0.34 -4.00
C MET A 75 1.50 1.12 -4.45
N VAL A 76 1.97 1.44 -5.66
CA VAL A 76 1.76 2.76 -6.27
C VAL A 76 0.30 2.91 -6.70
N THR A 77 -0.43 3.82 -6.04
CA THR A 77 -1.86 4.07 -6.30
C THR A 77 -2.12 5.32 -7.11
N TRP A 78 -1.13 6.21 -7.19
CA TRP A 78 -1.20 7.42 -7.99
C TRP A 78 0.22 7.87 -8.37
N PHE A 79 0.35 8.42 -9.57
CA PHE A 79 1.62 8.88 -10.12
C PHE A 79 1.37 10.04 -11.08
N GLU A 80 2.16 11.10 -10.96
CA GLU A 80 2.05 12.31 -11.78
C GLU A 80 3.42 12.75 -12.27
N LEU A 81 3.46 13.18 -13.53
CA LEU A 81 4.60 13.86 -14.13
C LEU A 81 4.52 15.36 -13.82
N GLY A 82 5.54 15.88 -13.15
CA GLY A 82 5.69 17.30 -12.85
C GLY A 82 6.49 18.06 -13.91
N GLU A 83 7.13 19.14 -13.47
CA GLU A 83 7.93 20.01 -14.33
C GLU A 83 9.31 19.42 -14.66
N ASN A 84 9.86 19.87 -15.80
CA ASN A 84 11.24 19.61 -16.19
C ASN A 84 12.11 20.81 -15.80
N ASP A 85 13.14 20.60 -14.97
CA ASP A 85 14.07 21.67 -14.56
C ASP A 85 15.21 21.92 -15.59
N LYS A 86 15.12 21.30 -16.77
CA LYS A 86 16.08 21.21 -17.89
C LYS A 86 17.15 20.12 -17.73
N ASN A 87 17.39 19.60 -16.53
CA ASN A 87 18.33 18.51 -16.28
C ASN A 87 17.63 17.24 -15.78
N GLN A 88 16.49 17.37 -15.11
CA GLN A 88 15.77 16.28 -14.45
C GLN A 88 14.26 16.47 -14.58
N MET A 89 13.52 15.36 -14.62
CA MET A 89 12.07 15.34 -14.54
C MET A 89 11.62 15.14 -13.10
N LEU A 90 10.73 16.01 -12.62
CA LEU A 90 10.07 15.85 -11.32
C LEU A 90 8.86 14.91 -11.44
N TYR A 91 8.66 14.06 -10.43
CA TYR A 91 7.51 13.19 -10.31
C TYR A 91 6.93 13.25 -8.90
N SER A 92 5.61 13.08 -8.83
CA SER A 92 4.90 12.88 -7.56
C SER A 92 4.31 11.47 -7.56
N MET A 93 4.45 10.76 -6.44
CA MET A 93 3.99 9.38 -6.30
C MET A 93 3.28 9.20 -4.96
N LYS A 94 2.14 8.52 -4.96
CA LYS A 94 1.48 8.04 -3.74
C LYS A 94 1.54 6.52 -3.68
N VAL A 95 2.00 6.03 -2.53
CA VAL A 95 2.11 4.61 -2.22
C VAL A 95 1.21 4.28 -1.03
N CYS A 96 0.35 3.27 -1.18
CA CYS A 96 -0.58 2.79 -0.15
C CYS A 96 -0.38 1.27 0.07
N PRO A 97 -0.84 0.68 1.17
CA PRO A 97 -0.83 -0.79 1.31
C PRO A 97 -1.71 -1.45 0.23
N PRO A 98 -1.43 -2.71 -0.16
CA PRO A 98 -2.31 -3.46 -1.08
C PRO A 98 -3.78 -3.50 -0.65
N LEU A 99 -4.03 -3.47 0.66
CA LEU A 99 -5.36 -3.39 1.26
C LEU A 99 -6.19 -2.21 0.75
N TRP A 100 -5.56 -1.12 0.30
CA TRP A 100 -6.24 0.04 -0.27
C TRP A 100 -7.18 -0.29 -1.45
N ARG A 101 -6.89 -1.34 -2.24
CA ARG A 101 -7.76 -1.75 -3.35
C ARG A 101 -9.18 -2.12 -2.89
N THR A 102 -9.32 -2.59 -1.66
CA THR A 102 -10.62 -2.95 -1.07
C THR A 102 -11.56 -1.74 -0.94
N GLY A 103 -11.04 -0.51 -0.97
CA GLY A 103 -11.84 0.72 -0.96
C GLY A 103 -12.38 1.16 -2.32
N LEU A 104 -12.02 0.48 -3.42
CA LEU A 104 -12.36 0.91 -4.79
C LEU A 104 -13.64 0.28 -5.35
N ARG A 105 -14.23 -0.69 -4.64
CA ARG A 105 -15.45 -1.37 -5.04
C ARG A 105 -16.43 -1.47 -3.89
N GLN A 106 -17.71 -1.42 -4.22
CA GLN A 106 -18.83 -1.66 -3.30
C GLN A 106 -19.54 -2.95 -3.67
N ASN A 107 -20.03 -3.69 -2.66
CA ASN A 107 -20.62 -5.01 -2.85
C ASN A 107 -21.90 -5.21 -2.01
N PHE A 108 -22.70 -6.19 -2.42
CA PHE A 108 -23.84 -6.74 -1.66
C PHE A 108 -23.66 -8.25 -1.55
N ARG A 109 -23.41 -8.76 -0.34
CA ARG A 109 -23.04 -10.16 -0.11
C ARG A 109 -23.60 -10.69 1.19
N ILE A 110 -23.81 -12.01 1.23
CA ILE A 110 -24.23 -12.76 2.41
C ILE A 110 -23.17 -13.81 2.69
N PHE A 111 -22.67 -13.86 3.91
CA PHE A 111 -21.87 -14.94 4.48
C PHE A 111 -22.75 -15.70 5.47
N GLN A 112 -22.83 -17.02 5.36
CA GLN A 112 -23.68 -17.87 6.21
C GLN A 112 -22.85 -18.96 6.86
N ASN A 113 -22.98 -19.11 8.18
CA ASN A 113 -22.23 -20.09 8.98
C ASN A 113 -20.70 -19.99 8.80
N GLU A 114 -20.18 -18.76 8.68
CA GLU A 114 -18.74 -18.50 8.56
C GLU A 114 -18.21 -17.72 9.77
N ASP A 115 -16.98 -18.02 10.18
CA ASP A 115 -16.26 -17.23 11.18
C ASP A 115 -15.61 -15.99 10.56
N ILE A 116 -15.18 -15.07 11.43
CA ILE A 116 -14.55 -13.82 11.01
C ILE A 116 -13.30 -14.07 10.15
N GLU A 117 -12.47 -15.04 10.49
CA GLU A 117 -11.23 -15.32 9.77
C GLU A 117 -11.51 -15.72 8.32
N SER A 118 -12.50 -16.58 8.11
CA SER A 118 -12.96 -17.04 6.80
C SER A 118 -13.53 -15.89 5.97
N ILE A 119 -14.35 -15.04 6.59
CA ILE A 119 -14.94 -13.86 5.95
C ILE A 119 -13.84 -12.87 5.51
N LEU A 120 -12.93 -12.51 6.43
CA LEU A 120 -11.82 -11.60 6.13
C LEU A 120 -10.92 -12.20 5.04
N GLY A 121 -10.57 -13.48 5.17
CA GLY A 121 -9.73 -14.19 4.22
C GLY A 121 -10.29 -14.21 2.80
N THR A 122 -11.59 -14.47 2.65
CA THR A 122 -12.28 -14.43 1.35
C THR A 122 -12.14 -13.06 0.69
N ILE A 123 -12.41 -11.99 1.43
CA ILE A 123 -12.36 -10.63 0.89
C ILE A 123 -10.92 -10.23 0.55
N LEU A 124 -9.95 -10.55 1.40
CA LEU A 124 -8.54 -10.25 1.18
C LEU A 124 -8.00 -11.00 -0.05
N GLN A 125 -8.34 -12.28 -0.19
CA GLN A 125 -7.94 -13.10 -1.33
C GLN A 125 -8.48 -12.55 -2.66
N GLU A 126 -9.76 -12.20 -2.72
CA GLU A 126 -10.37 -11.62 -3.93
C GLU A 126 -9.74 -10.30 -4.36
N ASN A 127 -9.20 -9.53 -3.41
CA ASN A 127 -8.53 -8.26 -3.66
C ASN A 127 -7.00 -8.42 -3.85
N GLY A 128 -6.49 -9.65 -3.90
CA GLY A 128 -5.07 -9.94 -4.08
C GLY A 128 -4.20 -9.53 -2.90
N VAL A 129 -4.77 -9.40 -1.70
CA VAL A 129 -4.04 -9.12 -0.47
C VAL A 129 -3.57 -10.46 0.12
N THR A 130 -2.32 -10.82 -0.15
CA THR A 130 -1.76 -12.14 0.21
C THR A 130 -0.94 -12.12 1.49
N GLU A 131 -0.42 -10.96 1.89
CA GLU A 131 0.44 -10.80 3.07
C GLU A 131 -0.36 -10.28 4.26
N TRP A 132 -1.05 -11.19 4.95
CA TRP A 132 -1.77 -10.90 6.19
C TRP A 132 -1.69 -12.09 7.16
N SER A 133 -1.96 -11.84 8.44
CA SER A 133 -1.98 -12.90 9.47
C SER A 133 -3.05 -12.60 10.51
N PRO A 134 -3.98 -13.53 10.77
CA PRO A 134 -4.95 -13.39 11.85
C PRO A 134 -4.23 -13.55 13.20
N LEU A 135 -4.45 -12.58 14.10
CA LEU A 135 -3.92 -12.60 15.46
C LEU A 135 -5.06 -12.31 16.43
N PHE A 136 -5.89 -13.32 16.67
CA PHE A 136 -7.01 -13.25 17.60
C PHE A 136 -6.57 -13.67 19.00
N SER A 137 -6.99 -12.90 20.01
CA SER A 137 -6.71 -13.25 21.42
C SER A 137 -7.74 -14.23 21.99
N GLU A 138 -8.96 -14.20 21.46
CA GLU A 138 -10.09 -15.03 21.90
C GLU A 138 -10.67 -15.82 20.71
N PRO A 139 -11.39 -16.92 20.96
CA PRO A 139 -12.13 -17.61 19.91
C PRO A 139 -13.29 -16.76 19.39
N HIS A 140 -13.40 -16.63 18.07
CA HIS A 140 -14.51 -15.94 17.40
C HIS A 140 -15.43 -16.97 16.73
N PRO A 141 -16.62 -17.27 17.30
CA PRO A 141 -17.50 -18.29 16.76
C PRO A 141 -18.09 -17.89 15.41
N SER A 142 -18.45 -18.89 14.61
CA SER A 142 -19.11 -18.66 13.32
C SER A 142 -20.42 -17.91 13.49
N ARG A 143 -20.67 -16.98 12.57
CA ARG A 143 -21.90 -16.20 12.50
C ARG A 143 -22.91 -16.97 11.64
N GLU A 144 -24.13 -17.14 12.14
CA GLU A 144 -25.22 -17.76 11.37
C GLU A 144 -25.49 -16.95 10.08
N PHE A 145 -25.45 -15.62 10.19
CA PHE A 145 -25.72 -14.71 9.09
C PHE A 145 -24.92 -13.40 9.23
N CYS A 146 -24.16 -13.04 8.20
CA CYS A 146 -23.44 -11.77 8.11
C CYS A 146 -23.62 -11.16 6.72
N VAL A 147 -23.82 -9.85 6.65
CA VAL A 147 -24.13 -9.14 5.39
C VAL A 147 -23.18 -7.97 5.19
N GLN A 148 -22.63 -7.88 3.97
CA GLN A 148 -22.05 -6.66 3.42
C GLN A 148 -23.14 -5.99 2.58
N TYR A 149 -23.57 -4.78 2.95
CA TYR A 149 -24.73 -4.13 2.31
C TYR A 149 -24.37 -2.75 1.75
N GLY A 150 -23.96 -2.70 0.48
CA GLY A 150 -23.73 -1.43 -0.22
C GLY A 150 -22.55 -0.61 0.32
N GLU A 151 -21.67 -1.24 1.08
CA GLU A 151 -20.42 -0.66 1.61
C GLU A 151 -19.22 -1.18 0.81
N THR A 152 -18.07 -0.48 0.91
CA THR A 152 -16.85 -0.98 0.26
C THR A 152 -16.33 -2.22 0.99
N ASP A 153 -15.47 -3.00 0.34
CA ASP A 153 -14.81 -4.12 1.04
C ASP A 153 -13.95 -3.60 2.19
N TYR A 154 -13.31 -2.44 2.04
CA TYR A 154 -12.55 -1.80 3.11
C TYR A 154 -13.43 -1.46 4.31
N ASP A 155 -14.56 -0.79 4.08
CA ASP A 155 -15.49 -0.39 5.15
C ASP A 155 -16.04 -1.64 5.87
N PHE A 156 -16.37 -2.68 5.12
CA PHE A 156 -16.82 -3.96 5.68
C PHE A 156 -15.73 -4.61 6.54
N LEU A 157 -14.49 -4.71 6.03
CA LEU A 157 -13.35 -5.25 6.78
C LEU A 157 -13.12 -4.45 8.08
N CYS A 158 -13.15 -3.12 8.01
CA CYS A 158 -12.98 -2.24 9.17
C CYS A 158 -14.10 -2.44 10.20
N ARG A 159 -15.35 -2.52 9.75
CA ARG A 159 -16.50 -2.76 10.62
C ARG A 159 -16.40 -4.13 11.29
N MET A 160 -16.11 -5.17 10.53
CA MET A 160 -15.99 -6.53 11.04
C MET A 160 -14.83 -6.68 12.03
N ALA A 161 -13.66 -6.07 11.76
CA ALA A 161 -12.55 -6.05 12.71
C ALA A 161 -12.91 -5.30 14.00
N ALA A 162 -13.54 -4.13 13.90
CA ALA A 162 -13.93 -3.33 15.07
C ALA A 162 -14.99 -4.00 15.96
N GLU A 163 -15.86 -4.84 15.39
CA GLU A 163 -16.83 -5.64 16.14
C GLU A 163 -16.17 -6.72 17.01
N GLU A 164 -15.01 -7.24 16.60
CA GLU A 164 -14.30 -8.35 17.25
C GLU A 164 -13.20 -7.90 18.24
N GLY A 165 -12.82 -6.61 18.22
CA GLY A 165 -11.85 -5.98 19.13
C GLY A 165 -10.45 -5.83 18.55
#